data_AF-A0A9W6UDA4-F1
#
_entry.id   AF-A0A9W6UDA4-F1
#
_cell.length_a   1.000
_cell.length_b   1.000
_cell.length_c   1.000
_cell.angle_alpha   90.00
_cell.angle_beta   90.00
_cell.angle_gamma   90.00
#
_symmetry.space_group_name_H-M   'P 1'
#
loop_
_entity.id
_entity.type
_entity.pdbx_description
1 polymer ?
#
loop_
_entity_poly.entity_id
_entity_poly.type
_entity_poly.pdbx_seq_one_letter_code
_entity_poly.pdbx_strand_id
1 'polypeptide(L)'
;MANWTQRYMQVGCGGLCGNINIQPGAADGSAEVANGEFVLASTDMAGGSDEAVMEAIRYPNDFDGIITGAPAMLFTFQNSFHHGWLALSNTDDDGNRVIIADRASILHNAVVKACDSLDGIEDGLLSDPRLCKFDPSTIVCAANTTDNSTCLTSAEVKAVSNFYDGPVDAASGKHLTVGEEQFGSELAWSGVFVSDSYTSDIMSTNTALAAIKYLII
;
A
#
# COMPACT_ATOMS: atom_id res chain seq x y z
N MET A 1 1.64 2.48 31.55
CA MET A 1 2.86 3.26 31.30
C MET A 1 4.15 2.58 31.82
N ALA A 2 4.15 1.26 32.07
CA ALA A 2 5.36 0.54 32.53
C ALA A 2 6.08 -0.23 31.39
N ASN A 3 5.55 -0.15 30.17
CA ASN A 3 5.88 -0.98 29.01
C ASN A 3 6.15 -0.17 27.74
N TRP A 4 6.26 1.16 27.83
CA TRP A 4 6.53 2.00 26.66
C TRP A 4 8.02 1.99 26.32
N THR A 5 8.35 1.56 25.10
CA THR A 5 9.74 1.43 24.61
C THR A 5 10.17 2.59 23.70
N GLN A 6 9.46 3.73 23.77
CA GLN A 6 9.66 4.87 22.86
C GLN A 6 9.28 4.63 21.39
N ARG A 7 8.54 3.56 21.11
CA ARG A 7 8.07 3.25 19.75
C ARG A 7 6.69 3.87 19.49
N TYR A 8 6.58 4.64 18.41
CA TYR A 8 5.36 5.33 17.96
C TYR A 8 5.03 4.89 16.54
N MET A 9 3.77 4.51 16.30
CA MET A 9 3.28 4.13 14.98
C MET A 9 2.00 4.92 14.69
N GLN A 10 2.04 5.74 13.64
CA GLN A 10 0.90 6.50 13.16
C GLN A 10 0.26 5.79 11.99
N VAL A 11 -1.01 5.41 12.13
CA VAL A 11 -1.82 4.81 11.07
C VAL A 11 -2.67 5.90 10.44
N GLY A 12 -2.55 6.10 9.13
CA GLY A 12 -3.32 7.10 8.37
C GLY A 12 -3.98 6.45 7.16
N CYS A 13 -5.11 7.02 6.73
CA CYS A 13 -5.76 6.62 5.50
C CYS A 13 -5.35 7.54 4.35
N GLY A 14 -4.86 6.99 3.24
CA GLY A 14 -4.65 7.74 1.99
C GLY A 14 -5.98 8.01 1.29
N GLY A 15 -6.74 9.00 1.77
CA GLY A 15 -7.99 9.47 1.16
C GLY A 15 -9.22 8.58 1.43
N LEU A 16 -10.31 9.19 1.91
CA LEU A 16 -11.69 8.65 1.91
C LEU A 16 -12.06 7.49 2.84
N CYS A 17 -11.33 7.18 3.92
CA CYS A 17 -11.72 6.00 4.72
C CYS A 17 -13.05 6.12 5.48
N GLY A 18 -13.51 7.32 5.88
CA GLY A 18 -14.77 7.49 6.65
C GLY A 18 -14.83 6.74 8.01
N ASN A 19 -13.85 5.90 8.29
CA ASN A 19 -13.64 5.05 9.45
C ASN A 19 -12.12 4.77 9.52
N ILE A 20 -11.50 5.09 10.65
CA ILE A 20 -10.10 4.74 10.92
C ILE A 20 -10.08 3.59 11.92
N ASN A 21 -9.46 2.47 11.53
CA ASN A 21 -9.15 1.40 12.47
C ASN A 21 -7.75 1.65 13.04
N ILE A 22 -7.57 1.44 14.35
CA ILE A 22 -6.27 1.50 15.01
C ILE A 22 -5.41 0.28 14.67
N GLN A 23 -5.95 -0.73 13.98
CA GLN A 23 -5.16 -1.85 13.48
C GLN A 23 -4.19 -1.42 12.38
N PRO A 24 -2.87 -1.57 12.60
CA PRO A 24 -1.87 -1.40 11.57
C PRO A 24 -1.82 -2.66 10.71
N GLY A 25 -2.55 -2.71 9.60
CA GLY A 25 -2.56 -3.87 8.70
C GLY A 25 -1.16 -4.28 8.25
N ALA A 26 -0.28 -3.32 7.99
CA ALA A 26 1.13 -3.54 7.63
C ALA A 26 1.98 -4.22 8.73
N ALA A 27 1.45 -4.34 9.95
CA ALA A 27 2.09 -4.96 11.10
C ALA A 27 1.24 -6.07 11.73
N ASP A 28 0.25 -6.59 10.98
CA ASP A 28 -0.59 -7.69 11.46
C ASP A 28 0.26 -8.96 11.65
N GLY A 29 0.22 -9.54 12.85
CA GLY A 29 1.10 -10.64 13.26
C GLY A 29 2.37 -10.24 14.02
N SER A 30 2.74 -8.96 14.11
CA SER A 30 3.84 -8.50 14.98
C SER A 30 3.47 -8.68 16.45
N ALA A 31 4.35 -9.35 17.20
CA ALA A 31 4.13 -9.60 18.62
C ALA A 31 4.16 -8.30 19.42
N GLU A 32 4.96 -7.34 19.00
CA GLU A 32 5.20 -6.05 19.63
C GLU A 32 3.96 -5.15 19.48
N VAL A 33 3.31 -5.19 18.32
CA VAL A 33 2.01 -4.54 18.11
C VAL A 33 0.92 -5.25 18.93
N ALA A 34 0.85 -6.57 18.88
CA ALA A 34 -0.16 -7.35 19.61
C ALA A 34 -0.04 -7.23 21.14
N ASN A 35 1.18 -7.10 21.66
CA ASN A 35 1.48 -7.00 23.10
C ASN A 35 1.40 -5.55 23.63
N GLY A 36 1.06 -4.58 22.78
CA GLY A 36 0.89 -3.18 23.17
C GLY A 36 2.20 -2.46 23.50
N GLU A 37 3.29 -2.82 22.80
CA GLU A 37 4.59 -2.15 22.93
C GLU A 37 4.67 -0.85 22.11
N PHE A 38 3.76 -0.67 21.16
CA PHE A 38 3.59 0.55 20.38
C PHE A 38 2.47 1.44 20.93
N VAL A 39 2.70 2.75 20.94
CA VAL A 39 1.59 3.72 20.96
C VAL A 39 1.07 3.85 19.54
N LEU A 40 -0.14 3.34 19.31
CA LEU A 40 -0.86 3.47 18.05
C LEU A 40 -1.71 4.74 18.10
N ALA A 41 -1.56 5.59 17.10
CA ALA A 41 -2.42 6.74 16.88
C ALA A 41 -2.99 6.67 15.46
N SER A 42 -4.28 6.93 15.32
CA SER A 42 -4.93 7.06 14.01
C SER A 42 -5.47 8.48 13.81
N THR A 43 -5.43 8.96 12.57
CA THR A 43 -6.06 10.22 12.19
C THR A 43 -6.86 10.04 10.90
N ASP A 44 -8.10 10.52 10.90
CA ASP A 44 -9.02 10.53 9.76
C ASP A 44 -8.89 11.80 8.91
N MET A 45 -7.89 12.64 9.21
CA MET A 45 -7.60 13.89 8.54
C MET A 45 -7.06 13.69 7.13
N ALA A 46 -7.37 12.60 6.42
CA ALA A 46 -6.84 12.33 5.09
C ALA A 46 -7.19 13.42 4.07
N GLY A 47 -8.48 13.79 4.02
CA GLY A 47 -9.01 15.00 3.36
C GLY A 47 -8.98 16.22 4.29
N GLY A 48 -8.05 16.24 5.24
CA GLY A 48 -7.59 17.42 5.97
C GLY A 48 -6.06 17.57 5.86
N SER A 49 -5.38 16.61 5.24
CA SER A 49 -3.93 16.45 5.23
C SER A 49 -3.37 17.06 3.96
N ASP A 50 -4.04 16.86 2.83
CA ASP A 50 -3.86 17.69 1.66
C ASP A 50 -4.21 19.15 1.99
N GLU A 51 -5.29 19.45 2.69
CA GLU A 51 -5.62 20.81 3.15
C GLU A 51 -4.53 21.34 4.07
N ALA A 52 -4.05 20.58 5.06
CA ALA A 52 -2.96 21.00 5.92
C ALA A 52 -1.68 21.34 5.13
N VAL A 53 -1.37 20.57 4.09
CA VAL A 53 -0.27 20.90 3.19
C VAL A 53 -0.59 22.14 2.33
N MET A 54 -1.84 22.30 1.89
CA MET A 54 -2.28 23.48 1.16
C MET A 54 -2.24 24.74 2.03
N GLU A 55 -2.56 24.65 3.32
CA GLU A 55 -2.38 25.71 4.32
C GLU A 55 -0.89 26.04 4.45
N ALA A 56 -0.02 25.04 4.60
CA ALA A 56 1.43 25.26 4.66
C ALA A 56 1.98 25.97 3.42
N ILE A 57 1.47 25.65 2.22
CA ILE A 57 1.99 26.17 0.94
C ILE A 57 1.35 27.51 0.56
N ARG A 58 0.03 27.68 0.75
CA ARG A 58 -0.74 28.85 0.27
C ARG A 58 -1.04 29.87 1.36
N TYR A 59 -1.13 29.44 2.61
CA TYR A 59 -1.48 30.27 3.77
C TYR A 59 -0.46 30.09 4.92
N PRO A 60 0.84 30.34 4.67
CA PRO A 60 1.92 29.96 5.59
C PRO A 60 1.91 30.69 6.94
N ASN A 61 1.03 31.69 7.11
CA ASN A 61 0.90 32.46 8.36
C ASN A 61 -0.33 32.05 9.20
N ASP A 62 -1.14 31.10 8.73
CA ASP A 62 -2.39 30.71 9.41
C ASP A 62 -2.12 29.76 10.59
N PHE A 63 -0.97 29.07 10.58
CA PHE A 63 -0.56 28.16 11.64
C PHE A 63 0.94 28.30 11.95
N ASP A 64 1.28 28.26 13.24
CA ASP A 64 2.68 28.24 13.70
C ASP A 64 3.34 26.85 13.57
N GLY A 65 2.53 25.79 13.37
CA GLY A 65 3.02 24.42 13.22
C GLY A 65 1.94 23.47 12.67
N ILE A 66 2.33 22.61 11.74
CA ILE A 66 1.44 21.67 11.04
C ILE A 66 2.03 20.27 11.16
N ILE A 67 1.21 19.30 11.62
CA ILE A 67 1.53 17.88 11.61
C ILE A 67 0.54 17.21 10.67
N THR A 68 1.05 16.58 9.62
CA THR A 68 0.25 15.87 8.61
C THR A 68 0.88 14.51 8.34
N GLY A 69 0.04 13.48 8.23
CA GLY A 69 0.45 12.10 7.93
C GLY A 69 -0.23 11.63 6.66
N ALA A 70 0.54 10.95 5.79
CA ALA A 70 0.06 10.43 4.50
C ALA A 70 -0.78 11.42 3.66
N PRO A 71 -0.31 12.68 3.43
CA PRO A 71 -1.08 13.66 2.68
C PRO A 71 -1.21 13.27 1.20
N ALA A 72 -2.43 13.30 0.67
CA ALA A 72 -2.72 13.05 -0.75
C ALA A 72 -2.41 14.27 -1.63
N MET A 73 -1.18 14.80 -1.54
CA MET A 73 -0.77 16.09 -2.14
C MET A 73 -0.95 16.17 -3.67
N LEU A 74 -0.86 15.03 -4.36
CA LEU A 74 -1.04 14.92 -5.80
C LEU A 74 -2.42 14.33 -6.14
N PHE A 75 -3.47 14.78 -5.44
CA PHE A 75 -4.80 14.17 -5.45
C PHE A 75 -5.35 13.82 -6.85
N THR A 76 -5.28 14.75 -7.81
CA THR A 76 -5.75 14.48 -9.18
C THR A 76 -4.96 13.37 -9.85
N PHE A 77 -3.64 13.37 -9.70
CA PHE A 77 -2.77 12.36 -10.27
C PHE A 77 -2.92 11.01 -9.56
N GLN A 78 -3.04 11.01 -8.23
CA GLN A 78 -3.29 9.83 -7.41
C GLN A 78 -4.61 9.16 -7.82
N ASN A 79 -5.70 9.93 -7.89
CA ASN A 79 -7.02 9.42 -8.19
C ASN A 79 -7.21 9.00 -9.65
N SER A 80 -6.55 9.65 -10.60
CA SER A 80 -6.66 9.26 -12.01
C SER A 80 -5.65 8.18 -12.39
N PHE A 81 -4.37 8.50 -12.31
CA PHE A 81 -3.30 7.71 -12.91
C PHE A 81 -2.82 6.58 -12.01
N HIS A 82 -2.55 6.85 -10.73
CA HIS A 82 -2.04 5.83 -9.81
C HIS A 82 -3.08 4.74 -9.51
N HIS A 83 -4.30 5.12 -9.12
CA HIS A 83 -5.39 4.15 -8.95
C HIS A 83 -5.74 3.43 -10.27
N GLY A 84 -5.65 4.12 -11.42
CA GLY A 84 -5.84 3.49 -12.73
C GLY A 84 -4.78 2.42 -13.02
N TRP A 85 -3.51 2.70 -12.71
CA TRP A 85 -2.41 1.74 -12.87
C TRP A 85 -2.60 0.50 -12.00
N LEU A 86 -2.92 0.68 -10.72
CA LEU A 86 -3.16 -0.41 -9.78
C LEU A 86 -4.34 -1.28 -10.21
N ALA A 87 -5.44 -0.64 -10.64
CA ALA A 87 -6.62 -1.35 -11.11
C ALA A 87 -6.32 -2.19 -12.35
N LEU A 88 -5.65 -1.61 -13.36
CA LEU A 88 -5.29 -2.33 -14.58
C LEU A 88 -4.26 -3.43 -14.34
N SER A 89 -3.29 -3.20 -13.45
CA SER A 89 -2.28 -4.20 -13.10
C SER A 89 -2.87 -5.42 -12.39
N ASN A 90 -4.03 -5.26 -11.73
CA ASN A 90 -4.79 -6.34 -11.11
C ASN A 90 -6.05 -6.74 -11.90
N THR A 91 -6.06 -6.59 -13.23
CA THR A 91 -7.19 -7.03 -14.06
C THR A 91 -6.68 -7.92 -15.19
N ASP A 92 -7.28 -9.11 -15.35
CA ASP A 92 -7.03 -9.97 -16.51
C ASP A 92 -7.91 -9.61 -17.72
N ASP A 93 -7.71 -10.32 -18.84
CA ASP A 93 -8.44 -10.07 -20.08
C ASP A 93 -9.96 -10.34 -19.97
N ASP A 94 -10.39 -11.15 -19.00
CA ASP A 94 -11.79 -11.46 -18.71
C ASP A 94 -12.41 -10.47 -17.72
N GLY A 95 -11.63 -9.50 -17.22
CA GLY A 95 -12.06 -8.50 -16.24
C GLY A 95 -11.96 -8.93 -14.78
N ASN A 96 -11.47 -10.15 -14.51
CA ASN A 96 -11.29 -10.65 -13.15
C ASN A 96 -10.00 -10.12 -12.53
N ARG A 97 -9.91 -10.18 -11.20
CA ARG A 97 -8.68 -9.85 -10.49
C ARG A 97 -7.63 -10.94 -10.73
N VAL A 98 -6.37 -10.54 -10.74
CA VAL A 98 -5.25 -11.49 -10.85
C VAL A 98 -4.79 -11.95 -9.47
N ILE A 99 -4.80 -11.03 -8.49
CA ILE A 99 -4.43 -11.29 -7.10
C ILE A 99 -5.52 -10.77 -6.15
N ILE A 100 -5.81 -11.55 -5.11
CA ILE A 100 -6.79 -11.28 -4.05
C ILE A 100 -6.12 -11.37 -2.66
N ALA A 101 -6.86 -11.02 -1.60
CA ALA A 101 -6.32 -10.81 -0.25
C ALA A 101 -5.57 -12.01 0.36
N ASP A 102 -6.02 -13.24 0.11
CA ASP A 102 -5.34 -14.45 0.61
C ASP A 102 -3.95 -14.64 -0.01
N ARG A 103 -3.82 -14.34 -1.31
CA ARG A 103 -2.54 -14.37 -2.05
C ARG A 103 -1.63 -13.23 -1.61
N ALA A 104 -2.17 -12.04 -1.34
CA ALA A 104 -1.41 -10.92 -0.77
C ALA A 104 -0.82 -11.27 0.61
N SER A 105 -1.49 -12.11 1.39
CA SER A 105 -0.96 -12.61 2.66
C SER A 105 0.25 -13.55 2.48
N ILE A 106 0.27 -14.36 1.40
CA ILE A 106 1.44 -15.17 1.04
C ILE A 106 2.63 -14.28 0.70
N LEU A 107 2.39 -13.22 -0.08
CA LEU A 107 3.39 -12.22 -0.43
C LEU A 107 3.97 -11.52 0.81
N HIS A 108 3.10 -11.05 1.71
CA HIS A 108 3.50 -10.37 2.95
C HIS A 108 4.47 -11.23 3.77
N ASN A 109 4.11 -12.49 4.01
CA ASN A 109 4.96 -13.42 4.76
C ASN A 109 6.34 -13.62 4.11
N ALA A 110 6.41 -13.65 2.78
CA ALA A 110 7.67 -13.76 2.06
C ALA A 110 8.52 -12.49 2.16
N VAL A 111 7.89 -11.32 2.07
CA VAL A 111 8.53 -10.00 2.21
C VAL A 111 9.10 -9.84 3.62
N VAL A 112 8.29 -10.05 4.66
CA VAL A 112 8.72 -9.97 6.06
C VAL A 112 9.88 -10.91 6.32
N LYS A 113 9.77 -12.19 5.92
CA LYS A 113 10.85 -13.17 6.07
C LYS A 113 12.16 -12.74 5.40
N ALA A 114 12.09 -12.02 4.28
CA ALA A 114 13.28 -11.56 3.56
C ALA A 114 13.89 -10.29 4.15
N CYS A 115 13.09 -9.45 4.81
CA CYS A 115 13.45 -8.05 5.07
C CYS A 115 13.36 -7.57 6.52
N ASP A 116 12.69 -8.30 7.42
CA ASP A 116 12.53 -7.96 8.84
C ASP A 116 13.88 -7.66 9.50
N SER A 117 14.81 -8.62 9.48
CA SER A 117 16.14 -8.48 10.10
C SER A 117 17.06 -7.37 9.54
N LEU A 118 16.68 -6.65 8.47
CA LEU A 118 17.54 -5.64 7.84
C LEU A 118 17.74 -4.39 8.69
N ASP A 119 16.84 -4.10 9.61
CA ASP A 119 16.99 -3.00 10.57
C ASP A 119 17.73 -3.42 11.87
N GLY A 120 18.11 -4.70 11.96
CA GLY A 120 18.83 -5.29 13.09
C GLY A 120 17.95 -5.88 14.19
N ILE A 121 16.63 -5.88 14.01
CA ILE A 121 15.64 -6.48 14.90
C ILE A 121 14.79 -7.48 14.08
N GLU A 122 14.37 -8.58 14.68
CA GLU A 122 13.47 -9.56 14.05
C GLU A 122 12.16 -9.54 14.84
N ASP A 123 11.27 -8.62 14.48
CA ASP A 123 10.01 -8.33 15.17
C ASP A 123 8.78 -8.35 14.23
N GLY A 124 8.99 -8.84 13.01
CA GLY A 124 7.98 -8.90 11.96
C GLY A 124 7.68 -7.55 11.33
N LEU A 125 8.50 -6.52 11.58
CA LEU A 125 8.30 -5.17 11.08
C LEU A 125 9.42 -4.76 10.14
N LEU A 126 9.08 -3.98 9.12
CA LEU A 126 10.06 -3.32 8.29
C LEU A 126 10.17 -1.87 8.76
N SER A 127 11.08 -1.56 9.69
CA SER A 127 11.23 -0.18 10.20
C SER A 127 11.73 0.79 9.13
N ASP A 128 12.51 0.30 8.17
CA ASP A 128 12.90 1.02 6.96
C ASP A 128 12.68 0.15 5.70
N PRO A 129 11.48 0.18 5.10
CA PRO A 129 11.17 -0.62 3.90
C PRO A 129 12.10 -0.37 2.72
N ARG A 130 12.81 0.76 2.66
CA ARG A 130 13.71 1.11 1.55
C ARG A 130 14.97 0.23 1.52
N LEU A 131 15.32 -0.39 2.65
CA LEU A 131 16.42 -1.35 2.73
C LEU A 131 16.05 -2.69 2.08
N CYS A 132 14.76 -3.02 2.03
CA CYS A 132 14.27 -4.23 1.40
C CYS A 132 14.50 -4.19 -0.12
N LYS A 133 15.00 -5.30 -0.65
CA LYS A 133 15.25 -5.54 -2.09
C LYS A 133 14.64 -6.89 -2.49
N PHE A 134 13.48 -7.20 -1.94
CA PHE A 134 12.76 -8.44 -2.22
C PHE A 134 12.39 -8.52 -3.71
N ASP A 135 12.61 -9.68 -4.31
CA ASP A 135 12.20 -9.97 -5.69
C ASP A 135 11.02 -10.95 -5.67
N PRO A 136 9.81 -10.52 -6.09
CA PRO A 136 8.63 -11.38 -6.15
C PRO A 136 8.81 -12.65 -7.01
N SER A 137 9.76 -12.66 -7.95
CA SER A 137 10.05 -13.84 -8.77
C SER A 137 10.56 -15.02 -7.94
N THR A 138 11.11 -14.76 -6.76
CA THR A 138 11.65 -15.80 -5.84
C THR A 138 10.57 -16.70 -5.24
N ILE A 139 9.31 -16.28 -5.26
CA ILE A 139 8.16 -17.04 -4.73
C ILE A 139 7.22 -17.54 -5.83
N VAL A 140 7.68 -17.55 -7.08
CA VAL A 140 6.88 -18.12 -8.17
C VAL A 140 6.68 -19.62 -7.96
N CYS A 141 5.45 -20.10 -8.15
CA CYS A 141 5.15 -21.51 -8.09
C CYS A 141 5.92 -22.29 -9.15
N ALA A 142 6.41 -23.48 -8.78
CA ALA A 142 6.99 -24.41 -9.74
C ALA A 142 5.96 -24.86 -10.79
N ALA A 143 6.45 -25.26 -11.97
CA ALA A 143 5.59 -25.82 -13.00
C ALA A 143 4.88 -27.09 -12.49
N ASN A 144 3.57 -27.16 -12.69
CA ASN A 144 2.68 -28.24 -12.23
C ASN A 144 2.48 -28.34 -10.71
N THR A 145 2.76 -27.27 -9.95
CA THR A 145 2.36 -27.20 -8.54
C THR A 145 0.84 -27.35 -8.40
N THR A 146 0.40 -28.32 -7.60
CA THR A 146 -1.01 -28.54 -7.24
C THR A 146 -1.42 -27.82 -5.96
N ASP A 147 -0.45 -27.52 -5.09
CA ASP A 147 -0.64 -26.77 -3.84
C ASP A 147 0.13 -25.45 -3.90
N ASN A 148 -0.61 -24.36 -4.08
CA ASN A 148 -0.08 -23.00 -4.20
C ASN A 148 -0.23 -22.19 -2.90
N SER A 149 -0.34 -22.84 -1.74
CA SER A 149 -0.51 -22.18 -0.43
C SER A 149 0.68 -21.33 0.02
N THR A 150 1.84 -21.48 -0.62
CA THR A 150 3.10 -20.79 -0.23
C THR A 150 3.79 -20.08 -1.40
N CYS A 151 3.14 -20.01 -2.57
CA CYS A 151 3.73 -19.44 -3.77
C CYS A 151 2.69 -18.71 -4.62
N LEU A 152 3.17 -17.81 -5.47
CA LEU A 152 2.36 -17.06 -6.41
C LEU A 152 2.50 -17.59 -7.83
N THR A 153 1.42 -17.58 -8.60
CA THR A 153 1.45 -17.88 -10.03
C THR A 153 2.26 -16.82 -10.78
N SER A 154 2.73 -17.12 -12.00
CA SER A 154 3.43 -16.13 -12.81
C SER A 154 2.61 -14.87 -13.08
N ALA A 155 1.29 -15.00 -13.19
CA ALA A 155 0.39 -13.86 -13.38
C ALA A 155 0.31 -12.99 -12.11
N GLU A 156 0.16 -13.63 -10.93
CA GLU A 156 0.20 -12.95 -9.63
C GLU A 156 1.52 -12.24 -9.40
N VAL A 157 2.66 -12.91 -9.66
CA VAL A 157 4.01 -12.32 -9.57
C VAL A 157 4.12 -11.08 -10.45
N LYS A 158 3.62 -11.14 -11.69
CA LYS A 158 3.63 -9.99 -12.60
C LYS A 158 2.77 -8.83 -12.08
N ALA A 159 1.59 -9.12 -11.53
CA ALA A 159 0.71 -8.09 -10.96
C ALA A 159 1.38 -7.39 -9.77
N VAL A 160 2.00 -8.15 -8.85
CA VAL A 160 2.65 -7.57 -7.66
C VAL A 160 3.93 -6.83 -8.01
N SER A 161 4.72 -7.30 -8.99
CA SER A 161 5.85 -6.54 -9.51
C SER A 161 5.39 -5.20 -10.07
N ASN A 162 4.27 -5.14 -10.81
CA ASN A 162 3.72 -3.87 -11.29
C ASN A 162 3.27 -2.93 -10.14
N PHE A 163 2.86 -3.46 -9.00
CA PHE A 163 2.50 -2.63 -7.83
C PHE A 163 3.75 -2.00 -7.20
N TYR A 164 4.82 -2.77 -7.02
CA TYR A 164 6.08 -2.30 -6.45
C TYR A 164 6.92 -1.46 -7.42
N ASP A 165 6.91 -1.75 -8.72
CA ASP A 165 7.71 -0.98 -9.68
C ASP A 165 6.99 0.32 -10.07
N GLY A 166 5.66 0.30 -10.01
CA GLY A 166 4.82 1.37 -10.50
C GLY A 166 4.92 1.58 -12.02
N PRO A 167 4.21 2.60 -12.52
CA PRO A 167 4.20 2.93 -13.94
C PRO A 167 5.49 3.65 -14.38
N VAL A 168 6.08 3.18 -15.47
CA VAL A 168 7.21 3.83 -16.15
C VAL A 168 6.83 4.26 -17.56
N ASP A 169 7.37 5.37 -18.01
CA ASP A 169 7.28 5.79 -19.41
C ASP A 169 8.09 4.84 -20.31
N ALA A 170 7.44 4.26 -21.32
CA ALA A 170 8.09 3.26 -22.17
C ALA A 170 9.25 3.80 -23.01
N ALA A 171 9.25 5.11 -23.34
CA ALA A 171 10.29 5.72 -24.17
C ALA A 171 11.53 6.13 -23.36
N SER A 172 11.32 6.71 -22.17
CA SER A 172 12.39 7.27 -21.35
C SER A 172 12.78 6.39 -20.15
N GLY A 173 11.96 5.40 -19.79
CA GLY A 173 12.14 4.57 -18.60
C GLY A 173 11.95 5.30 -17.28
N LYS A 174 11.45 6.54 -17.30
CA LYS A 174 11.24 7.34 -16.09
C LYS A 174 9.95 6.92 -15.39
N HIS A 175 9.97 6.88 -14.07
CA HIS A 175 8.74 6.71 -13.28
C HIS A 175 7.77 7.86 -13.57
N LEU A 176 6.51 7.47 -13.72
CA LEU A 176 5.40 8.40 -13.92
C LEU A 176 4.78 8.83 -12.60
N THR A 177 5.00 8.06 -11.53
CA THR A 177 4.60 8.37 -10.15
C THR A 177 5.79 8.88 -9.33
N VAL A 178 5.50 9.53 -8.19
CA VAL A 178 6.51 9.98 -7.21
C VAL A 178 6.83 8.93 -6.13
N GLY A 179 6.20 7.76 -6.24
CA GLY A 179 6.33 6.61 -5.34
C GLY A 179 5.44 5.45 -5.80
N GLU A 180 5.59 4.35 -5.10
CA GLU A 180 5.04 3.03 -5.37
C GLU A 180 4.65 2.35 -4.05
N GLU A 181 3.96 1.21 -4.16
CA GLU A 181 3.65 0.39 -2.98
C GLU A 181 4.95 -0.02 -2.29
N GLN A 182 4.97 0.08 -0.97
CA GLN A 182 6.15 -0.25 -0.17
C GLN A 182 6.08 -1.69 0.31
N PHE A 183 7.22 -2.36 0.38
CA PHE A 183 7.33 -3.64 1.05
C PHE A 183 6.84 -3.56 2.50
N GLY A 184 6.05 -4.54 2.92
CA GLY A 184 5.37 -4.60 4.22
C GLY A 184 3.94 -4.05 4.20
N SER A 185 3.49 -3.40 3.11
CA SER A 185 2.15 -2.81 3.03
C SER A 185 1.06 -3.76 2.53
N GLU A 186 1.40 -5.01 2.21
CA GLU A 186 0.58 -5.91 1.37
C GLU A 186 -0.79 -6.22 1.97
N LEU A 187 -0.86 -6.33 3.29
CA LEU A 187 -2.10 -6.61 4.02
C LEU A 187 -3.06 -5.40 3.99
N ALA A 188 -2.56 -4.19 3.74
CA ALA A 188 -3.37 -2.98 3.62
C ALA A 188 -3.93 -2.77 2.20
N TRP A 189 -3.56 -3.61 1.22
CA TRP A 189 -4.04 -3.46 -0.16
C TRP A 189 -5.50 -3.90 -0.34
N SER A 190 -5.99 -4.78 0.56
CA SER A 190 -7.37 -5.27 0.49
C SER A 190 -8.37 -4.14 0.70
N GLY A 191 -9.37 -4.07 -0.17
CA GLY A 191 -10.35 -2.99 -0.23
C GLY A 191 -9.90 -1.77 -1.04
N VAL A 192 -8.63 -1.70 -1.45
CA VAL A 192 -8.09 -0.57 -2.25
C VAL A 192 -7.91 -0.96 -3.72
N PHE A 193 -6.94 -1.83 -4.02
CA PHE A 193 -6.69 -2.38 -5.37
C PHE A 193 -6.59 -3.90 -5.40
N VAL A 194 -6.66 -4.53 -4.22
CA VAL A 194 -6.86 -5.96 -4.02
C VAL A 194 -8.24 -6.16 -3.40
N SER A 195 -8.93 -7.23 -3.75
CA SER A 195 -10.25 -7.58 -3.21
C SER A 195 -10.22 -8.95 -2.52
N ASP A 196 -11.30 -9.30 -1.83
CA ASP A 196 -11.45 -10.63 -1.20
C ASP A 196 -11.86 -11.72 -2.20
N SER A 197 -12.27 -11.35 -3.42
CA SER A 197 -12.66 -12.30 -4.46
C SER A 197 -12.25 -11.83 -5.85
N TYR A 198 -12.05 -12.78 -6.76
CA TYR A 198 -11.61 -12.49 -8.13
C TYR A 198 -12.59 -11.65 -8.95
N THR A 199 -13.86 -11.57 -8.56
CA THR A 199 -14.90 -10.86 -9.31
C THR A 199 -15.38 -9.58 -8.64
N SER A 200 -14.86 -9.27 -7.44
CA SER A 200 -15.27 -8.09 -6.70
C SER A 200 -14.68 -6.81 -7.30
N ASP A 201 -15.47 -5.74 -7.27
CA ASP A 201 -14.97 -4.39 -7.56
C ASP A 201 -13.91 -3.98 -6.53
N ILE A 202 -12.99 -3.13 -6.99
CA ILE A 202 -11.95 -2.51 -6.15
C ILE A 202 -12.13 -0.99 -6.15
N MET A 203 -11.83 -0.35 -5.02
CA MET A 203 -11.96 1.10 -4.85
C MET A 203 -11.17 1.86 -5.93
N SER A 204 -9.99 1.38 -6.29
CA SER A 204 -9.13 1.99 -7.31
C SER A 204 -9.82 2.14 -8.67
N THR A 205 -10.61 1.16 -9.10
CA THR A 205 -11.39 1.25 -10.34
C THR A 205 -12.40 2.39 -10.25
N ASN A 206 -13.16 2.45 -9.16
CA ASN A 206 -14.19 3.47 -8.95
C ASN A 206 -13.59 4.88 -8.87
N THR A 207 -12.48 5.03 -8.14
CA THR A 207 -11.75 6.30 -7.99
C THR A 207 -11.20 6.77 -9.35
N ALA A 208 -10.54 5.89 -10.10
CA ALA A 208 -9.99 6.21 -11.41
C ALA A 208 -11.07 6.59 -12.42
N LEU A 209 -12.15 5.81 -12.52
CA LEU A 209 -13.25 6.11 -13.44
C LEU A 209 -13.94 7.42 -13.07
N ALA A 210 -14.17 7.70 -11.78
CA ALA A 210 -14.74 8.96 -11.33
C ALA A 210 -13.85 10.16 -11.70
N ALA A 211 -12.54 10.04 -11.56
CA ALA A 211 -11.59 11.09 -11.91
C ALA A 211 -11.48 11.32 -13.42
N ILE A 212 -11.39 10.25 -14.21
CA ILE A 212 -11.12 10.32 -15.66
C ILE A 212 -12.38 10.69 -16.46
N LYS A 213 -13.58 10.38 -15.94
CA LYS A 213 -14.86 10.71 -16.61
C LYS A 213 -14.99 12.18 -17.02
N TYR A 214 -14.33 13.09 -16.30
CA TYR A 214 -14.36 14.54 -16.57
C TYR A 214 -13.09 15.07 -17.23
N LEU A 215 -12.10 14.23 -17.50
CA LEU A 215 -10.83 14.59 -18.16
C LEU A 215 -10.85 14.33 -19.67
N ILE A 216 -11.76 13.49 -20.15
CA ILE A 216 -11.95 13.21 -21.58
C ILE A 216 -13.04 14.17 -22.10
N ILE A 217 -12.63 15.34 -22.60
CA ILE A 217 -13.46 16.30 -23.36
C ILE A 217 -12.92 16.39 -24.78
#